data_AF-A0A7W1UGU7-F1
#
_entry.id   AF-A0A7W1UGU7-F1
#
_cell.length_a   1.000
_cell.length_b   1.000
_cell.length_c   1.000
_cell.angle_alpha   90.00
_cell.angle_beta   90.00
_cell.angle_gamma   90.00
#
_symmetry.space_group_name_H-M   'P 1'
#
loop_
_entity.id
_entity.type
_entity.pdbx_description
1 polymer ?
#
loop_
_entity_poly.entity_id
_entity_poly.type
_entity_poly.pdbx_seq_one_letter_code
_entity_poly.pdbx_strand_id
1 'polypeptide(L)'
;MNSSLASQITPKKYWGNGEMKSHQSVVYQYIKMPNVEKHYFCLQQNILVLAWVLFFKKNSLSPVVRPEQDMDFSPKAFVRQIRSYLGLIRSNLRILIVFIIYKYHRGTGDEVVELPRYGQVCLHVHKGYKIFDFYRNSVIKVFDQDIDPSVIQEEIDLLQQISKFDFAPSLRKWNGGERWYEEELLQGSLDASYTKTLMDSE
;
A
#
# COMPACT_ATOMS: atom_id res chain seq x y z
N MET A 1 26.96 -38.87 13.51
CA MET A 1 26.05 -38.36 14.56
C MET A 1 26.28 -36.87 14.70
N ASN A 2 25.54 -36.04 13.97
CA ASN A 2 25.66 -34.57 14.05
C ASN A 2 24.35 -34.02 14.59
N SER A 3 24.35 -33.62 15.86
CA SER A 3 23.20 -33.02 16.53
C SER A 3 23.02 -31.57 16.10
N SER A 4 21.86 -31.35 15.49
CA SER A 4 21.27 -30.07 15.11
C SER A 4 21.14 -29.11 16.30
N LEU A 5 21.69 -27.90 16.16
CA LEU A 5 21.44 -26.74 17.01
C LEU A 5 20.36 -25.88 16.34
N ALA A 6 19.10 -26.32 16.45
CA ALA A 6 17.95 -25.49 16.14
C ALA A 6 17.69 -24.54 17.32
N SER A 7 18.09 -23.27 17.17
CA SER A 7 17.74 -22.20 18.10
C SER A 7 16.23 -21.95 18.07
N GLN A 8 15.55 -22.40 19.12
CA GLN A 8 14.13 -22.11 19.34
C GLN A 8 13.98 -20.62 19.69
N ILE A 9 13.72 -19.79 18.67
CA ILE A 9 13.22 -18.42 18.87
C ILE A 9 11.75 -18.55 19.28
N THR A 10 11.47 -18.47 20.58
CA THR A 10 10.10 -18.36 21.07
C THR A 10 9.63 -16.91 20.89
N PRO A 11 8.52 -16.67 20.17
CA PRO A 11 7.98 -15.32 20.05
C PRO A 11 7.49 -14.85 21.42
N LYS A 12 8.02 -13.71 21.88
CA LYS A 12 7.55 -13.04 23.10
C LYS A 12 6.07 -12.71 22.94
N LYS A 13 5.21 -13.45 23.66
CA LYS A 13 3.80 -13.14 23.88
C LYS A 13 3.71 -11.85 24.71
N TYR A 14 3.59 -10.70 24.04
CA TYR A 14 3.28 -9.42 24.69
C TYR A 14 1.78 -9.37 25.01
N TRP A 15 1.36 -9.98 26.10
CA TRP A 15 0.06 -9.72 26.73
C TRP A 15 0.28 -8.76 27.90
N GLY A 16 0.41 -7.46 27.59
CA GLY A 16 0.45 -6.42 28.59
C GLY A 16 -0.98 -6.04 28.99
N ASN A 17 -1.48 -6.56 30.12
CA ASN A 17 -2.71 -6.11 30.78
C ASN A 17 -2.50 -4.77 31.51
N GLY A 18 -2.00 -3.76 30.80
CA GLY A 18 -1.94 -2.39 31.31
C GLY A 18 -3.26 -1.68 31.00
N GLU A 19 -3.88 -1.08 32.02
CA GLU A 19 -5.04 -0.21 31.86
C GLU A 19 -4.78 0.82 30.74
N MET A 20 -5.41 0.59 29.57
CA MET A 20 -5.32 1.48 28.44
C MET A 20 -6.09 2.75 28.80
N LYS A 21 -5.35 3.78 29.26
CA LYS A 21 -5.84 5.16 29.15
C LYS A 21 -6.33 5.33 27.72
N SER A 22 -7.61 5.66 27.54
CA SER A 22 -8.22 5.83 26.23
C SER A 22 -7.54 7.00 25.53
N HIS A 23 -6.43 6.73 24.84
CA HIS A 23 -5.85 7.69 23.93
C HIS A 23 -6.90 7.93 22.86
N GLN A 24 -7.45 9.15 22.87
CA GLN A 24 -8.37 9.63 21.86
C GLN A 24 -7.68 9.38 20.52
N SER A 25 -8.16 8.39 19.77
CA SER A 25 -7.51 7.93 18.57
C SER A 25 -7.63 9.03 17.53
N VAL A 26 -6.49 9.50 17.03
CA VAL A 26 -6.48 10.49 15.95
C VAL A 26 -7.10 9.82 14.72
N VAL A 27 -8.20 10.38 14.22
CA VAL A 27 -8.90 9.89 13.03
C VAL A 27 -8.39 10.63 11.80
N TYR A 28 -8.05 9.88 10.76
CA TYR A 28 -7.58 10.42 9.48
C TYR A 28 -8.66 10.22 8.42
N GLN A 29 -8.87 11.26 7.61
CA GLN A 29 -9.91 11.28 6.59
C GLN A 29 -9.28 11.00 5.23
N TYR A 30 -9.82 10.03 4.52
CA TYR A 30 -9.37 9.60 3.21
C TYR A 30 -10.46 9.87 2.19
N ILE A 31 -10.15 10.65 1.16
CA ILE A 31 -11.10 11.00 0.12
C ILE A 31 -10.88 10.14 -1.12
N LYS A 32 -11.97 9.60 -1.67
CA LYS A 32 -11.94 8.85 -2.92
C LYS A 32 -11.79 9.81 -4.11
N MET A 33 -10.92 9.47 -5.05
CA MET A 33 -10.72 10.30 -6.25
C MET A 33 -11.65 9.90 -7.39
N PRO A 34 -12.28 10.87 -8.08
CA PRO A 34 -13.05 10.58 -9.27
C PRO A 34 -12.12 10.05 -10.37
N ASN A 35 -12.49 8.92 -10.98
CA ASN A 35 -11.76 8.22 -12.06
C ASN A 35 -10.50 7.46 -11.64
N VAL A 36 -10.22 7.31 -10.35
CA VAL A 36 -9.14 6.42 -9.88
C VAL A 36 -9.79 5.32 -9.04
N GLU A 37 -10.12 4.21 -9.67
CA GLU A 37 -10.83 3.13 -8.99
C GLU A 37 -10.05 2.68 -7.76
N LYS A 38 -10.75 2.63 -6.61
CA LYS A 38 -10.27 2.11 -5.32
C LYS A 38 -9.16 2.93 -4.63
N HIS A 39 -8.75 4.08 -5.17
CA HIS A 39 -7.71 4.91 -4.55
C HIS A 39 -8.30 6.04 -3.72
N TYR A 40 -7.79 6.13 -2.49
CA TYR A 40 -8.12 7.18 -1.54
C TYR A 40 -6.85 7.91 -1.12
N PHE A 41 -6.97 9.21 -0.86
CA PHE A 41 -5.86 10.06 -0.43
C PHE A 41 -6.18 10.71 0.90
N CYS A 42 -5.22 10.70 1.83
CA CYS A 42 -5.41 11.32 3.14
C CYS A 42 -5.54 12.84 2.99
N LEU A 43 -6.63 13.42 3.51
CA LEU A 43 -6.93 14.85 3.43
C LEU A 43 -5.95 15.68 4.28
N GLN A 44 -5.47 15.11 5.39
CA GLN A 44 -4.52 15.73 6.30
C GLN A 44 -3.09 15.81 5.71
N GLN A 45 -2.79 15.11 4.60
CA GLN A 45 -1.44 15.12 4.02
C GLN A 45 -1.06 16.48 3.39
N ASN A 46 0.23 16.80 3.35
CA ASN A 46 0.74 17.99 2.67
C ASN A 46 0.57 17.85 1.14
N ILE A 47 0.11 18.91 0.46
CA ILE A 47 -0.12 18.91 -1.00
C ILE A 47 1.17 18.60 -1.77
N LEU A 48 2.33 19.07 -1.28
CA LEU A 48 3.62 18.80 -1.89
C LEU A 48 3.99 17.31 -1.79
N VAL A 49 3.60 16.65 -0.69
CA VAL A 49 3.80 15.20 -0.53
C VAL A 49 2.91 14.44 -1.52
N LEU A 50 1.65 14.86 -1.68
CA LEU A 50 0.77 14.27 -2.70
C LEU A 50 1.34 14.44 -4.12
N ALA A 51 1.77 15.66 -4.46
CA ALA A 51 2.42 15.92 -5.75
C ALA A 51 3.67 15.03 -5.91
N TRP A 52 4.49 14.90 -4.88
CA TRP A 52 5.65 14.02 -4.89
C TRP A 52 5.27 12.55 -5.15
N VAL A 53 4.24 12.04 -4.47
CA VAL A 53 3.71 10.68 -4.67
C VAL A 53 3.21 10.48 -6.10
N LEU A 54 2.49 11.46 -6.67
CA LEU A 54 1.91 11.35 -8.00
C LEU A 54 2.96 11.40 -9.11
N PHE A 55 4.00 12.25 -8.98
CA PHE A 55 4.94 12.50 -10.08
C PHE A 55 6.27 11.75 -9.98
N PHE A 56 6.75 11.44 -8.77
CA PHE A 56 8.12 10.97 -8.57
C PHE A 56 8.23 9.55 -8.03
N LYS A 57 7.26 9.08 -7.25
CA LYS A 57 7.25 7.67 -6.84
C LYS A 57 6.86 6.85 -8.08
N LYS A 58 7.75 5.96 -8.56
CA LYS A 58 7.46 5.01 -9.67
C LYS A 58 6.00 4.60 -9.55
N ASN A 59 5.15 4.91 -10.55
CA ASN A 59 3.68 4.85 -10.44
C ASN A 59 3.16 3.48 -9.95
N SER A 60 3.25 3.22 -8.65
CA SER A 60 2.70 2.01 -8.04
C SER A 60 1.17 2.02 -8.15
N LEU A 61 0.59 3.21 -8.34
CA LEU A 61 -0.86 3.43 -8.46
C LEU A 61 -1.37 3.23 -9.89
N SER A 62 -0.50 3.33 -10.90
CA SER A 62 -0.87 3.25 -12.32
C SER A 62 0.37 2.87 -13.13
N PRO A 63 0.74 1.59 -13.13
CA PRO A 63 1.93 1.17 -13.85
C PRO A 63 1.78 1.47 -15.33
N VAL A 64 2.68 2.30 -15.83
CA VAL A 64 2.81 2.50 -17.26
C VAL A 64 3.38 1.21 -17.81
N VAL A 65 2.54 0.41 -18.49
CA VAL A 65 2.98 -0.75 -19.25
C VAL A 65 3.99 -0.24 -20.27
N ARG A 66 5.28 -0.48 -20.00
CA ARG A 66 6.33 -0.19 -20.97
C ARG A 66 6.27 -1.33 -21.99
N PRO A 67 6.09 -1.05 -23.28
CA PRO A 67 6.25 -2.10 -24.28
C PRO A 67 7.66 -2.70 -24.11
N GLU A 68 7.74 -4.03 -24.08
CA GLU A 68 9.00 -4.76 -24.00
C GLU A 68 9.99 -4.22 -25.03
N GLN A 69 11.23 -4.09 -24.59
CA GLN A 69 12.31 -3.37 -25.25
C GLN A 69 12.83 -4.08 -26.50
N ASP A 70 12.03 -4.19 -27.56
CA ASP A 70 12.59 -4.26 -28.91
C ASP A 70 12.80 -2.81 -29.37
N MET A 71 13.96 -2.27 -29.00
CA MET A 71 14.38 -0.89 -29.27
C MET A 71 14.73 -0.68 -30.75
N ASP A 72 13.73 -0.79 -31.62
CA ASP A 72 13.78 -0.08 -32.88
C ASP A 72 13.50 1.41 -32.61
N PHE A 73 14.51 2.26 -32.80
CA PHE A 73 14.46 3.72 -32.67
C PHE A 73 13.56 4.37 -33.74
N SER A 74 12.29 3.97 -33.78
CA SER A 74 11.31 4.58 -34.65
C SER A 74 10.82 5.90 -34.02
N PRO A 75 10.83 7.03 -34.76
CA PRO A 75 10.26 8.29 -34.28
C PRO A 75 8.78 8.15 -33.90
N LYS A 76 8.05 7.20 -34.51
CA LYS A 76 6.67 6.88 -34.13
C LYS A 76 6.57 6.31 -32.71
N ALA A 77 7.51 5.45 -32.32
CA ALA A 77 7.56 4.89 -30.97
C ALA A 77 7.84 5.98 -29.92
N PHE A 78 8.74 6.92 -30.23
CA PHE A 78 9.05 8.06 -29.38
C PHE A 78 7.84 8.99 -29.17
N VAL A 79 7.14 9.36 -30.24
CA VAL A 79 5.91 10.19 -30.14
C VAL A 79 4.83 9.49 -29.32
N ARG A 80 4.63 8.18 -29.51
CA ARG A 80 3.71 7.37 -28.72
C ARG A 80 4.08 7.39 -27.23
N GLN A 81 5.37 7.27 -26.92
CA GLN A 81 5.88 7.32 -25.55
C GLN A 81 5.62 8.70 -24.90
N ILE A 82 5.91 9.80 -25.60
CA ILE A 82 5.60 11.16 -25.13
C ILE A 82 4.11 11.32 -24.86
N ARG A 83 3.25 10.85 -25.77
CA ARG A 83 1.79 10.96 -25.61
C ARG A 83 1.30 10.21 -24.37
N SER A 84 1.88 9.04 -24.08
CA SER A 84 1.61 8.28 -22.86
C SER A 84 2.02 9.07 -21.60
N TYR A 85 3.22 9.63 -21.59
CA TYR A 85 3.69 10.47 -20.47
C TYR A 85 2.83 11.71 -20.26
N LEU A 86 2.43 12.41 -21.33
CA LEU A 86 1.53 13.56 -21.24
C LEU A 86 0.15 13.18 -20.71
N GLY A 87 -0.37 12.02 -21.11
CA GLY A 87 -1.62 11.47 -20.57
C GLY A 87 -1.56 11.25 -19.07
N LEU A 88 -0.47 10.63 -18.61
CA LEU A 88 -0.20 10.42 -17.18
C LEU A 88 -0.09 11.74 -16.41
N ILE A 89 0.72 12.68 -16.90
CA ILE A 89 0.89 14.01 -16.26
C ILE A 89 -0.46 14.72 -16.15
N ARG A 90 -1.28 14.68 -17.20
CA ARG A 90 -2.62 15.29 -17.21
C ARG A 90 -3.54 14.61 -16.19
N SER A 91 -3.50 13.28 -16.08
CA SER A 91 -4.26 12.54 -15.07
C SER A 91 -3.85 12.91 -13.65
N ASN A 92 -2.55 12.90 -13.36
CA ASN A 92 -1.98 13.25 -12.07
C ASN A 92 -2.30 14.71 -11.68
N LEU A 93 -2.20 15.64 -12.65
CA LEU A 93 -2.57 17.03 -12.43
C LEU A 93 -4.06 17.17 -12.10
N ARG A 94 -4.94 16.42 -12.77
CA ARG A 94 -6.37 16.39 -12.47
C ARG A 94 -6.63 15.91 -11.05
N ILE A 95 -5.97 14.82 -10.61
CA ILE A 95 -6.06 14.30 -9.24
C ILE A 95 -5.63 15.37 -8.24
N LEU A 96 -4.50 16.03 -8.49
CA LEU A 96 -3.97 17.08 -7.61
C LEU A 96 -4.94 18.26 -7.48
N ILE A 97 -5.49 18.75 -8.60
CA ILE A 97 -6.49 19.84 -8.61
C ILE A 97 -7.72 19.44 -7.80
N VAL A 98 -8.27 18.25 -8.05
CA VAL A 98 -9.45 17.76 -7.32
C VAL A 98 -9.16 17.65 -5.82
N PHE A 99 -8.00 17.12 -5.44
CA PHE A 99 -7.58 17.06 -4.05
C PHE A 99 -7.49 18.45 -3.40
N ILE A 100 -6.92 19.44 -4.08
CA ILE A 100 -6.83 20.83 -3.60
C ILE A 100 -8.23 21.40 -3.38
N ILE A 101 -9.15 21.19 -4.33
CA ILE A 101 -10.55 21.63 -4.19
C ILE A 101 -11.18 20.97 -2.95
N TYR A 102 -11.08 19.65 -2.79
CA TYR A 102 -11.62 18.98 -1.60
C TYR A 102 -10.99 19.48 -0.28
N LYS A 103 -9.67 19.68 -0.25
CA LYS A 103 -8.94 20.11 0.94
C LYS A 103 -9.35 21.49 1.42
N TYR A 104 -9.62 22.43 0.51
CA TYR A 104 -9.93 23.82 0.87
C TYR A 104 -11.41 24.17 0.81
N HIS A 105 -12.22 23.43 0.05
CA HIS A 105 -13.61 23.79 -0.18
C HIS A 105 -14.62 23.02 0.68
N ARG A 106 -14.17 22.36 1.77
CA ARG A 106 -14.98 21.66 2.81
C ARG A 106 -16.29 21.05 2.29
N GLY A 107 -16.25 20.46 1.09
CA GLY A 107 -17.39 19.77 0.53
C GLY A 107 -17.54 18.46 1.29
N THR A 108 -18.67 18.29 1.98
CA THR A 108 -19.14 17.01 2.49
C THR A 108 -19.47 16.13 1.28
N GLY A 109 -18.45 15.51 0.70
CA GLY A 109 -18.64 14.46 -0.30
C GLY A 109 -18.97 13.14 0.39
N ASP A 110 -19.85 12.35 -0.21
CA ASP A 110 -20.31 11.05 0.32
C ASP A 110 -19.21 9.95 0.31
N GLU A 111 -17.98 10.27 -0.10
CA GLU A 111 -16.89 9.30 -0.28
C GLU A 111 -15.66 9.60 0.59
N VAL A 112 -15.89 10.00 1.85
CA VAL A 112 -14.85 10.10 2.88
C VAL A 112 -14.83 8.83 3.74
N VAL A 113 -13.66 8.22 3.89
CA VAL A 113 -13.42 7.10 4.80
C VAL A 113 -12.56 7.57 5.96
N GLU A 114 -12.96 7.22 7.17
CA GLU A 114 -12.24 7.54 8.40
C GLU A 114 -11.44 6.33 8.88
N LEU A 115 -10.12 6.49 9.01
CA LEU A 115 -9.21 5.42 9.42
C LEU A 115 -8.33 5.86 10.59
N PRO A 116 -7.96 4.96 11.52
CA PRO A 116 -7.20 5.31 12.73
C PRO A 116 -5.70 5.50 12.48
N ARG A 117 -5.25 5.36 11.22
CA ARG A 117 -3.83 5.35 10.85
C ARG A 117 -3.57 6.28 9.67
N TYR A 118 -2.40 6.91 9.69
CA TYR A 118 -1.94 7.81 8.64
C TYR A 118 -1.12 7.08 7.58
N GLY A 119 -1.29 7.51 6.33
CA GLY A 119 -0.45 7.22 5.18
C GLY A 119 -0.87 8.12 4.02
N GLN A 120 -0.08 8.13 2.94
CA GLN A 120 -0.32 9.05 1.83
C GLN A 120 -1.42 8.54 0.90
N VAL A 121 -1.49 7.22 0.70
CA VAL A 121 -2.45 6.55 -0.19
C VAL A 121 -3.12 5.42 0.55
N CYS A 122 -4.41 5.21 0.27
CA CYS A 122 -5.20 4.12 0.80
C CYS A 122 -5.91 3.39 -0.32
N LEU A 123 -5.98 2.06 -0.23
CA LEU A 123 -6.70 1.20 -1.14
C LEU A 123 -7.70 0.35 -0.37
N HIS A 124 -8.93 0.26 -0.87
CA HIS A 124 -9.87 -0.74 -0.37
C HIS A 124 -9.44 -2.12 -0.89
N VAL A 125 -9.24 -3.06 0.03
CA VAL A 125 -8.81 -4.44 -0.23
C VAL A 125 -9.69 -5.41 0.53
N HIS A 126 -9.40 -6.71 0.46
CA HIS A 126 -10.21 -7.73 1.13
C HIS A 126 -10.41 -7.42 2.63
N LYS A 127 -11.67 -7.17 3.01
CA LYS A 127 -12.14 -6.96 4.40
C LYS A 127 -11.52 -5.73 5.09
N GLY A 128 -11.19 -4.68 4.33
CA GLY A 128 -10.75 -3.42 4.89
C GLY A 128 -9.89 -2.58 3.93
N TYR A 129 -8.90 -1.91 4.49
CA TYR A 129 -8.12 -0.89 3.80
C TYR A 129 -6.62 -1.12 3.97
N LYS A 130 -5.85 -1.01 2.89
CA LYS A 130 -4.38 -0.93 2.92
C LYS A 130 -3.94 0.51 2.76
N ILE A 131 -3.26 1.02 3.78
CA ILE A 131 -2.71 2.37 3.86
C ILE A 131 -1.22 2.29 3.59
N PHE A 132 -0.76 3.00 2.58
CA PHE A 132 0.64 3.06 2.16
C PHE A 132 1.30 4.26 2.82
N ASP A 133 2.24 3.99 3.72
CA ASP A 133 3.13 5.00 4.28
C ASP A 133 4.50 4.92 3.59
N PHE A 134 4.64 5.76 2.57
CA PHE A 134 5.82 5.88 1.74
C PHE A 134 7.02 6.49 2.46
N TYR A 135 6.78 7.26 3.53
CA TYR A 135 7.86 7.85 4.32
C TYR A 135 8.47 6.79 5.26
N ARG A 136 7.63 5.95 5.87
CA ARG A 136 8.07 4.85 6.76
C ARG A 136 8.40 3.54 6.04
N ASN A 137 8.25 3.52 4.71
CA ASN A 137 8.39 2.32 3.88
C ASN A 137 7.57 1.13 4.44
N SER A 138 6.30 1.38 4.74
CA SER A 138 5.40 0.41 5.35
C SER A 138 4.01 0.44 4.72
N VAL A 139 3.29 -0.67 4.83
CA VAL A 139 1.86 -0.79 4.50
C VAL A 139 1.12 -1.18 5.76
N ILE A 140 0.01 -0.52 6.04
CA ILE A 140 -0.82 -0.80 7.21
C ILE A 140 -2.17 -1.31 6.69
N LYS A 141 -2.57 -2.53 7.06
CA LYS A 141 -3.92 -3.00 6.82
C LYS A 141 -4.79 -2.70 8.04
N VAL A 142 -5.91 -2.02 7.83
CA VAL A 142 -6.96 -1.80 8.82
C VAL A 142 -8.19 -2.59 8.39
N PHE A 143 -8.73 -3.43 9.26
CA PHE A 143 -9.91 -4.24 8.95
C PHE A 143 -11.20 -3.44 9.18
N ASP A 144 -12.24 -3.77 8.40
CA ASP A 144 -13.59 -3.23 8.64
C ASP A 144 -14.09 -3.62 10.04
N GLN A 145 -15.04 -2.88 10.62
CA GLN A 145 -15.48 -3.10 12.01
C GLN A 145 -16.27 -4.39 12.22
N ASP A 146 -16.88 -4.93 11.17
CA ASP A 146 -17.76 -6.10 11.16
C ASP A 146 -17.01 -7.44 11.04
N ILE A 147 -15.71 -7.41 10.75
CA ILE A 147 -14.88 -8.61 10.63
C ILE A 147 -14.71 -9.32 11.99
N ASP A 148 -14.77 -10.65 12.01
CA ASP A 148 -14.54 -11.39 13.25
C ASP A 148 -13.04 -11.31 13.67
N PRO A 149 -12.72 -11.07 14.95
CA PRO A 149 -11.34 -11.11 15.44
C PRO A 149 -10.58 -12.42 15.12
N SER A 150 -11.28 -13.55 15.03
CA SER A 150 -10.69 -14.83 14.62
C SER A 150 -10.15 -14.79 13.19
N VAL A 151 -10.89 -14.20 12.26
CA VAL A 151 -10.46 -14.01 10.86
C VAL A 151 -9.23 -13.10 10.78
N ILE A 152 -9.17 -12.07 11.63
CA ILE A 152 -8.00 -11.19 11.72
C ILE A 152 -6.78 -11.99 12.20
N GLN A 153 -6.96 -12.82 13.24
CA GLN A 153 -5.88 -13.65 13.78
C GLN A 153 -5.38 -14.67 12.75
N GLU A 154 -6.29 -15.34 12.03
CA GLU A 154 -5.94 -16.28 10.96
C GLU A 154 -5.10 -15.62 9.86
N GLU A 155 -5.48 -14.41 9.42
CA GLU A 155 -4.70 -13.68 8.41
C GLU A 155 -3.31 -13.29 8.93
N ILE A 156 -3.21 -12.87 10.19
CA ILE A 156 -1.93 -12.55 10.83
C ILE A 156 -1.04 -13.78 10.94
N ASP A 157 -1.58 -14.91 11.37
CA ASP A 157 -0.83 -16.17 11.49
C ASP A 157 -0.33 -16.65 10.13
N LEU A 158 -1.16 -16.53 9.09
CA LEU A 158 -0.77 -16.82 7.71
C LEU A 158 0.36 -15.90 7.23
N LEU A 159 0.25 -14.59 7.48
CA LEU A 159 1.30 -13.63 7.12
C LEU A 159 2.63 -13.93 7.82
N GLN A 160 2.60 -14.32 9.09
CA GLN A 160 3.82 -14.73 9.82
C GLN A 160 4.48 -15.99 9.24
N GLN A 161 3.68 -16.92 8.71
CA GLN A 161 4.21 -18.10 8.03
C GLN A 161 4.82 -17.72 6.68
N ILE A 162 4.12 -16.90 5.90
CA ILE A 162 4.54 -16.48 4.57
C ILE A 162 5.73 -15.50 4.63
N SER A 163 5.86 -14.69 5.68
CA SER A 163 6.99 -13.76 5.85
C SER A 163 8.35 -14.45 6.02
N LYS A 164 8.39 -15.79 6.09
CA LYS A 164 9.62 -16.58 6.08
C LYS A 164 10.22 -16.73 4.68
N PHE A 165 9.47 -16.38 3.64
CA PHE A 165 9.94 -16.41 2.25
C PHE A 165 10.45 -15.03 1.83
N ASP A 166 11.55 -14.99 1.10
CA ASP A 166 12.24 -13.74 0.71
C ASP A 166 11.41 -12.80 -0.19
N PHE A 167 10.39 -13.34 -0.87
CA PHE A 167 9.51 -12.55 -1.73
C PHE A 167 8.33 -11.92 -0.96
N ALA A 168 8.10 -12.32 0.29
CA ALA A 168 6.96 -11.90 1.08
C ALA A 168 7.27 -10.66 1.93
N PRO A 169 6.28 -9.79 2.21
CA PRO A 169 6.49 -8.67 3.10
C PRO A 169 6.71 -9.16 4.54
N SER A 170 7.65 -8.54 5.24
CA SER A 170 7.86 -8.80 6.66
C SER A 170 6.76 -8.16 7.51
N LEU A 171 6.16 -8.92 8.43
CA LEU A 171 5.19 -8.39 9.39
C LEU A 171 5.95 -7.62 10.49
N ARG A 172 5.70 -6.32 10.62
CA ARG A 172 6.40 -5.45 11.57
C ARG A 172 5.70 -5.37 12.91
N LYS A 173 4.40 -5.08 12.89
CA LYS A 173 3.57 -4.85 14.09
C LYS A 173 2.13 -5.26 13.79
N TRP A 174 1.38 -5.62 14.82
CA TRP A 174 -0.05 -5.85 14.70
C TRP A 174 -0.75 -5.63 16.03
N ASN A 175 -2.05 -5.33 15.97
CA ASN A 175 -2.92 -5.22 17.13
C ASN A 175 -4.31 -5.74 16.74
N GLY A 176 -4.66 -6.93 17.23
CA GLY A 176 -5.96 -7.55 16.96
C GLY A 176 -7.13 -6.79 17.59
N GLY A 177 -6.92 -6.14 18.74
CA GLY A 177 -7.94 -5.33 19.41
C GLY A 177 -8.25 -4.03 18.67
N GLU A 178 -7.22 -3.38 18.12
CA GLU A 178 -7.36 -2.20 17.25
C GLU A 178 -7.59 -2.57 15.77
N ARG A 179 -7.63 -3.87 15.43
CA ARG A 179 -7.98 -4.40 14.11
C ARG A 179 -7.07 -3.88 12.99
N TRP A 180 -5.75 -3.89 13.21
CA TRP A 180 -4.79 -3.55 12.16
C TRP A 180 -3.48 -4.33 12.28
N TYR A 181 -2.74 -4.38 11.17
CA TYR A 181 -1.34 -4.79 11.15
C TYR A 181 -0.50 -3.92 10.21
N GLU A 182 0.80 -3.84 10.45
CA GLU A 182 1.81 -3.12 9.67
C GLU A 182 2.80 -4.13 9.09
N GLU A 183 2.98 -4.09 7.77
CA GLU A 183 3.93 -4.88 6.99
C GLU A 183 4.94 -3.96 6.28
N GLU A 184 6.06 -4.53 5.85
CA GLU A 184 7.01 -3.83 5.01
C GLU A 184 6.46 -3.53 3.61
N LEU A 185 6.74 -2.32 3.11
CA LEU A 185 6.45 -1.99 1.72
C LEU A 185 7.48 -2.63 0.79
N LEU A 186 7.06 -3.62 0.01
CA LEU A 186 7.88 -4.23 -1.02
C LEU A 186 8.08 -3.27 -2.21
N GLN A 187 9.33 -3.06 -2.59
CA GLN A 187 9.72 -2.24 -3.74
C GLN A 187 10.09 -3.15 -4.92
N GLY A 188 9.09 -3.63 -5.65
CA GLY A 188 9.29 -4.44 -6.86
C GLY A 188 9.05 -3.65 -8.15
N SER A 189 9.77 -3.98 -9.23
CA SER A 189 9.31 -3.64 -10.58
C SER A 189 8.22 -4.63 -10.99
N LEU A 190 7.11 -4.15 -11.54
CA LEU A 190 6.06 -5.01 -12.10
C LEU A 190 6.55 -5.83 -13.31
N ASP A 191 7.66 -5.41 -13.92
CA ASP A 191 8.35 -6.13 -15.00
C ASP A 191 9.04 -7.42 -14.53
N ALA A 192 9.07 -7.69 -13.22
CA ALA A 192 9.43 -9.02 -12.72
C ALA A 192 8.23 -9.98 -12.86
N SER A 193 7.69 -10.11 -14.07
CA SER A 193 7.01 -11.36 -14.40
C SER A 193 8.08 -12.43 -14.29
N TYR A 194 7.91 -13.40 -13.40
CA TYR A 194 8.74 -14.59 -13.37
C TYR A 194 8.62 -15.24 -14.75
N THR A 195 9.56 -14.93 -15.65
CA THR A 195 9.82 -15.76 -16.82
C THR A 195 10.20 -17.09 -16.21
N LYS A 196 9.25 -18.01 -16.22
CA LYS A 196 9.38 -19.35 -15.68
C LYS A 196 10.50 -19.99 -16.49
N THR A 197 11.74 -19.90 -16.04
CA THR A 197 12.87 -20.66 -16.59
C THR A 197 12.63 -22.11 -16.20
N LEU A 198 11.69 -22.75 -16.90
CA LEU A 198 11.48 -24.18 -17.00
C LEU A 198 12.47 -24.70 -18.06
N MET A 199 13.76 -24.47 -17.82
CA MET A 199 14.93 -24.95 -18.58
C MET A 199 16.08 -24.77 -17.58
N ASP A 200 16.72 -25.75 -16.95
CA ASP A 200 16.99 -27.13 -17.35
C ASP A 200 17.09 -28.00 -16.07
N SER A 201 16.32 -29.08 -16.04
CA SER A 201 16.64 -30.25 -15.21
C SER A 201 16.27 -31.48 -16.03
N GLU A 202 17.10 -31.75 -17.05
CA GLU A 202 17.36 -33.10 -17.54
C GLU A 202 18.50 -33.72 -16.72
#